data_AF-A0A2D3W1F3-F1
#
_entry.id   AF-A0A2D3W1F3-F1
#
_cell.length_a   1.000
_cell.length_b   1.000
_cell.length_c   1.000
_cell.angle_alpha   90.00
_cell.angle_beta   90.00
_cell.angle_gamma   90.00
#
_symmetry.space_group_name_H-M   'P 1'
#
loop_
_entity.id
_entity.type
_entity.pdbx_description
1 polymer ?
#
loop_
_entity_poly.entity_id
_entity_poly.type
_entity_poly.pdbx_seq_one_letter_code
_entity_poly.pdbx_strand_id
1 'polypeptide(L)'
;DAYCGGSLTSRKKVRFVTEVAWQAHFVKNMFIRPDEKDLESFEPDFTVFNACKTTNKNYEAQGLHSDVFVVFNIEENMAIIGGSWYGGEMKKGIFSMMNYWLPLEGKLSMHCSANVGKDGDTALFFGLSGTGKTTLSTDPKRKLIGDDEHGWDDNGIFNFEGGCYAKCINLDPQSEPEIFGAIKRDALLENVVINEDGRVNYADGSKTENTRVSYPIYHIANHESSLQGGHPRKIIFLTADAFGVLPPVSKLTKEQAMYYFMSGYTAKVAGTERGITEPVATFSSCFGEAFLPLHPTVYAKLLGEKIEKHNVDVYLVNTGWTGGQYGVGKRMSIKATRACINAILDGSINNATFEKTPIFGLSVPTVLEGVDSHILNPRNTWENKSRFDATLKELAGMFIENFKKYITPESDYSGAGPKL
;
A
#
# COMPACT_ATOMS: atom_id res chain seq x y z
N ASP A 1 -15.05 21.12 0.68
CA ASP A 1 -15.98 19.99 0.47
C ASP A 1 -15.45 19.09 -0.62
N ALA A 2 -15.45 17.79 -0.34
CA ALA A 2 -14.95 16.75 -1.24
C ALA A 2 -15.62 15.40 -0.95
N TYR A 3 -15.52 14.47 -1.88
CA TYR A 3 -15.91 13.07 -1.65
C TYR A 3 -14.69 12.20 -1.36
N CYS A 4 -14.88 11.20 -0.50
CA CYS A 4 -13.98 10.07 -0.33
C CYS A 4 -14.69 8.80 -0.80
N GLY A 5 -14.23 8.20 -1.90
CA GLY A 5 -14.85 7.05 -2.56
C GLY A 5 -15.46 7.36 -3.92
N GLY A 6 -15.03 6.64 -4.97
CA GLY A 6 -15.60 6.71 -6.32
C GLY A 6 -16.96 6.04 -6.46
N SER A 7 -17.27 5.04 -5.63
CA SER A 7 -18.57 4.35 -5.63
C SER A 7 -19.65 5.21 -4.98
N LEU A 8 -20.72 5.53 -5.71
CA LEU A 8 -21.82 6.38 -5.21
C LEU A 8 -22.54 5.79 -3.99
N THR A 9 -22.59 4.46 -3.86
CA THR A 9 -23.23 3.76 -2.75
C THR A 9 -22.34 3.62 -1.51
N SER A 10 -21.07 4.02 -1.62
CA SER A 10 -20.06 3.80 -0.59
C SER A 10 -19.25 5.05 -0.26
N ARG A 11 -19.38 6.13 -1.06
CA ARG A 11 -18.67 7.38 -0.83
C ARG A 11 -19.15 8.11 0.42
N LYS A 12 -18.24 8.85 1.04
CA LYS A 12 -18.52 9.76 2.15
C LYS A 12 -18.27 11.20 1.74
N LYS A 13 -19.12 12.11 2.19
CA LYS A 13 -18.99 13.56 2.03
C LYS A 13 -18.09 14.10 3.14
N VAL A 14 -16.95 14.68 2.79
CA VAL A 14 -15.98 15.21 3.74
C VAL A 14 -15.82 16.72 3.58
N ARG A 15 -15.91 17.45 4.69
CA ARG A 15 -15.57 18.87 4.75
C ARG A 15 -14.21 19.05 5.40
N PHE A 16 -13.34 19.82 4.75
CA PHE A 16 -12.04 20.22 5.30
C PHE A 16 -12.08 21.70 5.60
N VAL A 17 -11.67 22.07 6.82
CA VAL A 17 -11.53 23.47 7.26
C VAL A 17 -10.05 23.70 7.54
N THR A 18 -9.44 24.61 6.79
CA THR A 18 -7.99 24.90 6.86
C THR A 18 -7.78 26.40 6.83
N GLU A 19 -6.78 26.91 7.57
CA GLU A 19 -6.39 28.32 7.51
C GLU A 19 -5.20 28.61 6.56
N VAL A 20 -4.67 27.58 5.88
CA VAL A 20 -3.50 27.68 5.00
C VAL A 20 -3.85 27.19 3.58
N ALA A 21 -3.61 28.04 2.57
CA ALA A 21 -4.03 27.78 1.20
C ALA A 21 -3.48 26.46 0.60
N TRP A 22 -2.22 26.11 0.88
CA TRP A 22 -1.63 24.88 0.35
C TRP A 22 -2.32 23.62 0.94
N GLN A 23 -2.87 23.69 2.16
CA GLN A 23 -3.60 22.56 2.76
C GLN A 23 -4.93 22.34 2.05
N ALA A 24 -5.64 23.42 1.71
CA ALA A 24 -6.83 23.37 0.86
C ALA A 24 -6.49 22.83 -0.54
N HIS A 25 -5.36 23.23 -1.12
CA HIS A 25 -4.87 22.68 -2.39
C HIS A 25 -4.56 21.19 -2.27
N PHE A 26 -3.89 20.76 -1.20
CA PHE A 26 -3.59 19.36 -0.95
C PHE A 26 -4.87 18.51 -0.95
N VAL A 27 -5.90 18.89 -0.19
CA VAL A 27 -7.16 18.11 -0.15
C VAL A 27 -7.94 18.20 -1.46
N LYS A 28 -7.82 19.30 -2.21
CA LYS A 28 -8.39 19.42 -3.57
C LYS A 28 -7.69 18.51 -4.59
N ASN A 29 -6.42 18.19 -4.37
CA ASN A 29 -5.69 17.19 -5.13
C ASN A 29 -6.09 15.78 -4.71
N MET A 30 -6.10 15.49 -3.40
CA MET A 30 -6.23 14.13 -2.88
C MET A 30 -7.65 13.58 -2.84
N PHE A 31 -8.67 14.40 -2.67
CA PHE A 31 -10.06 13.93 -2.60
C PHE A 31 -10.82 14.22 -3.88
N ILE A 32 -11.91 13.48 -4.09
CA ILE A 32 -12.73 13.59 -5.29
C ILE A 32 -13.49 14.92 -5.23
N ARG A 33 -13.31 15.74 -6.27
CA ARG A 33 -13.95 17.05 -6.36
C ARG A 33 -15.44 16.88 -6.71
N PRO A 34 -16.36 17.47 -5.93
CA PRO A 34 -17.77 17.49 -6.30
C PRO A 34 -18.01 18.36 -7.53
N ASP A 35 -19.08 18.07 -8.26
CA ASP A 35 -19.60 18.98 -9.28
C ASP A 35 -20.18 20.24 -8.61
N GLU A 36 -20.21 21.37 -9.31
CA GLU A 36 -20.73 22.63 -8.75
C GLU A 36 -22.17 22.51 -8.23
N LYS A 37 -23.03 21.78 -8.95
CA LYS A 37 -24.41 21.49 -8.53
C LYS A 37 -24.51 20.74 -7.20
N ASP A 38 -23.53 19.89 -6.90
CA ASP A 38 -23.53 19.07 -5.69
C ASP A 38 -23.10 19.89 -4.46
N LEU A 39 -22.42 21.03 -4.69
CA LEU A 39 -21.92 21.90 -3.62
C LEU A 39 -23.03 22.73 -2.95
N GLU A 40 -24.09 23.09 -3.69
CA GLU A 40 -25.19 23.91 -3.15
C GLU A 40 -25.93 23.22 -1.99
N SER A 41 -26.04 21.90 -2.05
CA SER A 41 -26.69 21.06 -1.03
C SER A 41 -25.71 20.13 -0.31
N PHE A 42 -24.45 20.52 -0.18
CA PHE A 42 -23.41 19.67 0.42
C PHE A 42 -23.49 19.64 1.94
N GLU A 43 -24.04 18.55 2.47
CA GLU A 43 -24.01 18.20 3.89
C GLU A 43 -22.89 17.17 4.17
N PRO A 44 -21.86 17.51 4.97
CA PRO A 44 -20.76 16.59 5.23
C PRO A 44 -21.17 15.46 6.17
N ASP A 45 -20.77 14.24 5.82
CA ASP A 45 -20.82 13.07 6.72
C ASP A 45 -19.72 13.15 7.78
N PHE A 46 -18.61 13.85 7.49
CA PHE A 46 -17.49 14.02 8.41
C PHE A 46 -16.74 15.34 8.16
N THR A 47 -16.28 15.99 9.23
CA THR A 47 -15.55 17.27 9.13
C THR A 47 -14.15 17.18 9.73
N VAL A 48 -13.13 17.58 8.96
CA VAL A 48 -11.73 17.66 9.41
C VAL A 48 -11.34 19.12 9.61
N PHE A 49 -10.98 19.47 10.84
CA PHE A 49 -10.43 20.77 11.21
C PHE A 49 -8.91 20.67 11.26
N ASN A 50 -8.23 21.29 10.30
CA ASN A 50 -6.77 21.40 10.33
C ASN A 50 -6.35 22.74 10.95
N ALA A 51 -6.06 22.68 12.25
CA ALA A 51 -5.56 23.78 13.06
C ALA A 51 -4.04 23.63 13.30
N CYS A 52 -3.27 23.40 12.23
CA CYS A 52 -1.83 23.11 12.29
C CYS A 52 -0.98 24.12 13.07
N LYS A 53 -1.44 25.37 13.22
CA LYS A 53 -0.75 26.42 14.00
C LYS A 53 -0.97 26.31 15.51
N THR A 54 -1.95 25.52 15.95
CA THR A 54 -2.32 25.34 17.36
C THR A 54 -1.63 24.12 17.93
N THR A 55 -1.04 24.25 19.12
CA THR A 55 -0.52 23.12 19.90
C THR A 55 -1.21 23.03 21.26
N ASN A 56 -1.21 21.84 21.86
CA ASN A 56 -1.76 21.62 23.19
C ASN A 56 -0.69 21.78 24.27
N LYS A 57 -0.61 22.95 24.89
CA LYS A 57 0.39 23.24 25.94
C LYS A 57 0.20 22.42 27.23
N ASN A 58 -0.98 21.83 27.44
CA ASN A 58 -1.32 21.05 28.63
C ASN A 58 -1.30 19.53 28.38
N TYR A 59 -0.66 19.07 27.31
CA TYR A 59 -0.69 17.66 26.89
C TYR A 59 -0.24 16.69 27.99
N GLU A 60 0.82 17.02 28.75
CA GLU A 60 1.35 16.18 29.83
C GLU A 60 0.33 15.99 30.95
N ALA A 61 -0.34 17.07 31.37
CA ALA A 61 -1.36 17.04 32.41
C ALA A 61 -2.60 16.23 31.99
N GLN A 62 -2.80 16.06 30.68
CA GLN A 62 -3.90 15.28 30.10
C GLN A 62 -3.50 13.84 29.76
N GLY A 63 -2.23 13.45 30.00
CA GLY A 63 -1.72 12.12 29.68
C GLY A 63 -1.56 11.86 28.17
N LEU A 64 -1.44 12.90 27.35
CA LEU A 64 -1.19 12.77 25.92
C LEU A 64 0.31 12.62 25.64
N HIS A 65 0.65 12.12 24.46
CA HIS A 65 2.04 11.87 24.05
C HIS A 65 2.86 13.15 23.81
N SER A 66 2.26 14.18 23.19
CA SER A 66 2.93 15.42 22.78
C SER A 66 1.95 16.57 22.64
N ASP A 67 2.47 17.78 22.41
CA ASP A 67 1.69 18.99 22.10
C ASP A 67 1.08 18.99 20.68
N VAL A 68 1.56 18.10 19.81
CA VAL A 68 0.96 17.72 18.52
C VAL A 68 -0.12 16.67 18.75
N PHE A 69 -1.26 16.81 18.06
CA PHE A 69 -2.39 15.89 18.19
C PHE A 69 -3.14 15.70 16.87
N VAL A 70 -3.60 14.47 16.65
CA VAL A 70 -4.51 14.09 15.57
C VAL A 70 -5.60 13.25 16.22
N VAL A 71 -6.78 13.84 16.42
CA VAL A 71 -7.87 13.24 17.19
C VAL A 71 -9.11 13.06 16.34
N PHE A 72 -9.83 11.97 16.57
CA PHE A 72 -11.05 11.60 15.86
C PHE A 72 -12.18 11.41 16.88
N ASN A 73 -13.31 12.07 16.64
CA ASN A 73 -14.54 11.85 17.37
C ASN A 73 -15.59 11.31 16.40
N ILE A 74 -15.90 10.02 16.54
CA ILE A 74 -16.84 9.32 15.66
C ILE A 74 -18.29 9.72 15.95
N GLU A 75 -18.61 10.02 17.21
CA GLU A 75 -19.97 10.42 17.63
C GLU A 75 -20.33 11.81 17.08
N GLU A 76 -19.36 12.72 17.08
CA GLU A 76 -19.51 14.08 16.53
C GLU A 76 -19.15 14.17 15.04
N ASN A 77 -18.78 13.06 14.41
CA ASN A 77 -18.37 13.00 13.00
C ASN A 77 -17.30 14.05 12.64
N MET A 78 -16.25 14.16 13.46
CA MET A 78 -15.19 15.13 13.24
C MET A 78 -13.80 14.63 13.59
N ALA A 79 -12.78 15.27 12.99
CA ALA A 79 -11.39 15.14 13.38
C ALA A 79 -10.73 16.51 13.54
N ILE A 80 -9.74 16.59 14.43
CA ILE A 80 -8.95 17.80 14.66
C ILE A 80 -7.46 17.46 14.56
N ILE A 81 -6.75 18.23 13.75
CA ILE A 81 -5.29 18.13 13.57
C ILE A 81 -4.68 19.41 14.13
N GLY A 82 -3.81 19.29 15.13
CA GLY A 82 -3.07 20.39 15.75
C GLY A 82 -1.57 20.12 15.79
N GLY A 83 -0.77 21.16 15.55
CA GLY A 83 0.70 21.15 15.63
C GLY A 83 1.40 20.49 14.44
N SER A 84 0.74 19.58 13.72
CA SER A 84 1.29 18.96 12.52
C SER A 84 0.95 19.75 11.25
N TRP A 85 1.96 19.99 10.42
CA TRP A 85 1.82 20.59 9.09
C TRP A 85 1.88 19.56 7.97
N TYR A 86 1.95 18.27 8.29
CA TYR A 86 2.10 17.22 7.28
C TYR A 86 0.76 16.97 6.57
N GLY A 87 0.71 17.13 5.24
CA GLY A 87 -0.53 16.93 4.47
C GLY A 87 -1.11 15.52 4.62
N GLY A 88 -0.24 14.53 4.80
CA GLY A 88 -0.61 13.13 4.99
C GLY A 88 -1.57 12.86 6.15
N GLU A 89 -1.62 13.70 7.19
CA GLU A 89 -2.57 13.54 8.30
C GLU A 89 -4.03 13.68 7.84
N MET A 90 -4.31 14.63 6.93
CA MET A 90 -5.65 14.83 6.39
C MET A 90 -6.08 13.65 5.51
N LYS A 91 -5.15 13.11 4.71
CA LYS A 91 -5.38 11.92 3.86
C LYS A 91 -5.63 10.69 4.72
N LYS A 92 -4.65 10.32 5.54
CA LYS A 92 -4.67 9.07 6.30
C LYS A 92 -5.70 9.08 7.42
N GLY A 93 -6.07 10.25 7.95
CA GLY A 93 -7.19 10.36 8.87
C GLY A 93 -8.53 9.92 8.26
N ILE A 94 -8.83 10.37 7.04
CA ILE A 94 -10.04 9.91 6.34
C ILE A 94 -9.93 8.44 5.94
N PHE A 95 -8.74 7.97 5.53
CA PHE A 95 -8.54 6.55 5.27
C PHE A 95 -8.84 5.68 6.50
N SER A 96 -8.36 6.08 7.69
CA SER A 96 -8.70 5.41 8.95
C SER A 96 -10.20 5.37 9.19
N MET A 97 -10.92 6.45 8.86
CA MET A 97 -12.38 6.46 8.96
C MET A 97 -13.06 5.56 7.92
N MET A 98 -12.55 5.46 6.70
CA MET A 98 -13.03 4.49 5.70
C MET A 98 -12.79 3.03 6.16
N ASN A 99 -11.65 2.77 6.82
CA ASN A 99 -11.36 1.49 7.48
C ASN A 99 -12.29 1.21 8.67
N TYR A 100 -12.92 2.23 9.25
CA TYR A 100 -13.97 2.05 10.26
C TYR A 100 -15.34 1.80 9.61
N TRP A 101 -15.81 2.71 8.75
CA TRP A 101 -17.19 2.68 8.23
C TRP A 101 -17.44 1.51 7.29
N LEU A 102 -16.57 1.28 6.30
CA LEU A 102 -16.86 0.30 5.25
C LEU A 102 -16.95 -1.14 5.79
N PRO A 103 -16.03 -1.62 6.66
CA PRO A 103 -16.15 -2.98 7.17
C PRO A 103 -17.40 -3.20 8.01
N LEU A 104 -17.88 -2.18 8.74
CA LEU A 104 -19.15 -2.25 9.48
C LEU A 104 -20.37 -2.32 8.54
N GLU A 105 -20.23 -1.83 7.31
CA GLU A 105 -21.22 -1.96 6.23
C GLU A 105 -21.01 -3.23 5.38
N GLY A 106 -20.10 -4.14 5.76
CA GLY A 106 -19.79 -5.36 4.99
C GLY A 106 -18.98 -5.13 3.72
N LYS A 107 -18.34 -3.95 3.59
CA LYS A 107 -17.50 -3.56 2.45
C LYS A 107 -16.04 -3.58 2.87
N LEU A 108 -15.16 -4.09 2.01
CA LEU A 108 -13.73 -4.16 2.36
C LEU A 108 -13.06 -2.81 2.05
N SER A 109 -12.33 -2.26 3.01
CA SER A 109 -11.41 -1.14 2.82
C SER A 109 -9.97 -1.66 2.76
N MET A 110 -9.15 -1.13 1.84
CA MET A 110 -7.88 -1.72 1.44
C MET A 110 -6.78 -0.66 1.27
N HIS A 111 -5.59 -0.93 1.83
CA HIS A 111 -4.38 -0.16 1.56
C HIS A 111 -3.60 -0.80 0.41
N CYS A 112 -4.00 -0.48 -0.81
CA CYS A 112 -3.45 -1.02 -2.03
C CYS A 112 -3.57 -0.03 -3.19
N SER A 113 -2.70 -0.15 -4.18
CA SER A 113 -2.95 0.46 -5.50
C SER A 113 -3.79 -0.48 -6.37
N ALA A 114 -4.45 0.05 -7.38
CA ALA A 114 -5.23 -0.75 -8.33
C ALA A 114 -5.14 -0.24 -9.76
N ASN A 115 -5.25 -1.15 -10.71
CA ASN A 115 -5.33 -0.84 -12.14
C ASN A 115 -6.26 -1.82 -12.89
N VAL A 116 -6.66 -1.42 -14.09
CA VAL A 116 -7.56 -2.19 -14.96
C VAL A 116 -6.96 -2.38 -16.34
N GLY A 117 -7.00 -3.61 -16.83
CA GLY A 117 -6.56 -3.96 -18.17
C GLY A 117 -7.56 -3.56 -19.25
N LYS A 118 -7.18 -3.74 -20.52
CA LYS A 118 -8.03 -3.40 -21.67
C LYS A 118 -9.32 -4.21 -21.71
N ASP A 119 -9.30 -5.43 -21.17
CA ASP A 119 -10.45 -6.34 -21.11
C ASP A 119 -11.29 -6.16 -19.85
N GLY A 120 -11.02 -5.12 -19.05
CA GLY A 120 -11.74 -4.82 -17.80
C GLY A 120 -11.30 -5.69 -16.62
N ASP A 121 -10.23 -6.47 -16.75
CA ASP A 121 -9.66 -7.26 -15.67
C ASP A 121 -8.95 -6.34 -14.66
N THR A 122 -9.43 -6.34 -13.42
CA THR A 122 -8.87 -5.49 -12.37
C THR A 122 -7.82 -6.23 -11.53
N ALA A 123 -6.78 -5.53 -11.09
CA ALA A 123 -5.75 -6.06 -10.19
C ALA A 123 -5.51 -5.14 -8.98
N LEU A 124 -5.27 -5.73 -7.82
CA LEU A 124 -4.94 -5.05 -6.57
C LEU A 124 -3.49 -5.34 -6.17
N PHE A 125 -2.75 -4.31 -5.73
CA PHE A 125 -1.37 -4.45 -5.27
C PHE A 125 -1.26 -3.91 -3.84
N PHE A 126 -1.21 -4.80 -2.86
CA PHE A 126 -0.95 -4.45 -1.46
C PHE A 126 0.55 -4.40 -1.21
N GLY A 127 0.96 -3.60 -0.25
CA GLY A 127 2.35 -3.49 0.15
C GLY A 127 2.60 -2.24 0.97
N LEU A 128 3.67 -2.22 1.75
CA LEU A 128 4.06 -1.02 2.49
C LEU A 128 4.79 -0.01 1.60
N SER A 129 5.10 1.17 2.13
CA SER A 129 5.88 2.17 1.40
C SER A 129 7.25 1.59 0.98
N GLY A 130 7.68 1.86 -0.26
CA GLY A 130 8.97 1.39 -0.78
C GLY A 130 8.98 -0.05 -1.35
N THR A 131 7.85 -0.77 -1.27
CA THR A 131 7.70 -2.13 -1.82
C THR A 131 7.33 -2.17 -3.32
N GLY A 132 7.18 -1.00 -3.96
CA GLY A 132 6.92 -0.90 -5.40
C GLY A 132 5.44 -0.78 -5.82
N LYS A 133 4.48 -0.58 -4.89
CA LYS A 133 3.05 -0.39 -5.22
C LYS A 133 2.82 0.61 -6.37
N THR A 134 3.27 1.85 -6.21
CA THR A 134 3.07 2.91 -7.21
C THR A 134 3.74 2.58 -8.53
N THR A 135 5.00 2.13 -8.49
CA THR A 135 5.79 1.76 -9.68
C THR A 135 5.23 0.56 -10.45
N LEU A 136 4.57 -0.38 -9.78
CA LEU A 136 4.00 -1.58 -10.40
C LEU A 136 2.53 -1.42 -10.82
N SER A 137 1.80 -0.47 -10.23
CA SER A 137 0.43 -0.14 -10.65
C SER A 137 0.38 0.82 -11.84
N THR A 138 1.39 1.66 -12.02
CA THR A 138 1.61 2.51 -13.21
C THR A 138 2.22 1.70 -14.36
N ASP A 139 1.41 0.81 -14.93
CA ASP A 139 1.75 0.03 -16.11
C ASP A 139 1.20 0.73 -17.38
N PRO A 140 2.02 1.01 -18.41
CA PRO A 140 1.56 1.66 -19.63
C PRO A 140 0.48 0.88 -20.41
N LYS A 141 0.27 -0.40 -20.11
CA LYS A 141 -0.76 -1.25 -20.73
C LYS A 141 -2.08 -1.27 -19.97
N ARG A 142 -2.14 -0.70 -18.76
CA ARG A 142 -3.29 -0.79 -17.84
C ARG A 142 -3.62 0.60 -17.32
N LYS A 143 -4.90 0.92 -17.16
CA LYS A 143 -5.30 2.22 -16.63
C LYS A 143 -5.20 2.21 -15.11
N LEU A 144 -4.56 3.22 -14.53
CA LEU A 144 -4.50 3.40 -13.08
C LEU A 144 -5.89 3.75 -12.53
N ILE A 145 -6.38 2.99 -11.56
CA ILE A 145 -7.61 3.34 -10.81
C ILE A 145 -7.24 4.25 -9.62
N GLY A 146 -6.15 3.92 -8.92
CA GLY A 146 -5.61 4.68 -7.80
C GLY A 146 -4.30 4.07 -7.28
N ASP A 147 -3.52 4.84 -6.52
CA ASP A 147 -2.17 4.45 -6.09
C ASP A 147 -2.06 3.95 -4.65
N ASP A 148 -3.10 4.08 -3.82
CA ASP A 148 -2.92 3.84 -2.37
C ASP A 148 -4.15 3.32 -1.60
N GLU A 149 -5.37 3.81 -1.86
CA GLU A 149 -6.53 3.54 -1.00
C GLU A 149 -7.78 3.16 -1.80
N HIS A 150 -8.30 1.94 -1.58
CA HIS A 150 -9.44 1.42 -2.34
C HIS A 150 -10.47 0.73 -1.45
N GLY A 151 -11.73 0.77 -1.89
CA GLY A 151 -12.80 -0.07 -1.36
C GLY A 151 -13.16 -1.20 -2.31
N TRP A 152 -13.76 -2.26 -1.79
CA TRP A 152 -14.38 -3.33 -2.56
C TRP A 152 -15.80 -3.60 -2.02
N ASP A 153 -16.79 -3.09 -2.75
CA ASP A 153 -18.20 -3.26 -2.45
C ASP A 153 -18.83 -4.33 -3.36
N ASP A 154 -20.15 -4.34 -3.50
CA ASP A 154 -20.87 -5.33 -4.31
C ASP A 154 -20.77 -5.09 -5.82
N ASN A 155 -20.34 -3.91 -6.26
CA ASN A 155 -20.22 -3.58 -7.68
C ASN A 155 -18.79 -3.78 -8.22
N GLY A 156 -17.79 -3.74 -7.34
CA GLY A 156 -16.39 -3.81 -7.75
C GLY A 156 -15.48 -3.12 -6.78
N ILE A 157 -14.34 -2.65 -7.30
CA ILE A 157 -13.42 -1.83 -6.53
C ILE A 157 -13.56 -0.37 -6.92
N PHE A 158 -13.21 0.52 -5.99
CA PHE A 158 -13.24 1.95 -6.23
C PHE A 158 -12.13 2.63 -5.45
N ASN A 159 -11.49 3.63 -6.06
CA ASN A 159 -10.53 4.49 -5.39
C ASN A 159 -11.24 5.36 -4.36
N PHE A 160 -10.62 5.60 -3.21
CA PHE A 160 -11.09 6.59 -2.25
C PHE A 160 -10.73 8.02 -2.66
N GLU A 161 -9.66 8.15 -3.44
CA GLU A 161 -8.97 9.41 -3.69
C GLU A 161 -9.31 9.99 -5.07
N GLY A 162 -9.12 11.30 -5.22
CA GLY A 162 -9.19 12.05 -6.49
C GLY A 162 -7.81 12.41 -7.06
N GLY A 163 -6.75 11.90 -6.45
CA GLY A 163 -5.35 12.19 -6.77
C GLY A 163 -4.40 11.15 -6.20
N CYS A 164 -3.10 11.41 -6.37
CA CYS A 164 -2.02 10.57 -5.88
C CYS A 164 -1.06 11.41 -5.02
N TYR A 165 -0.42 10.75 -4.05
CA TYR A 165 0.52 11.38 -3.13
C TYR A 165 1.87 10.64 -3.15
N ALA A 166 2.55 10.76 -4.28
CA ALA A 166 3.74 9.99 -4.60
C ALA A 166 4.98 10.46 -3.81
N LYS A 167 5.88 9.51 -3.52
CA LYS A 167 7.23 9.82 -3.03
C LYS A 167 8.08 10.40 -4.17
N CYS A 168 8.93 11.36 -3.83
CA CYS A 168 9.78 12.07 -4.79
C CYS A 168 11.28 11.75 -4.63
N ILE A 169 11.71 11.12 -3.54
CA ILE A 169 13.12 10.82 -3.32
C ILE A 169 13.63 9.88 -4.41
N ASN A 170 14.72 10.27 -5.07
CA ASN A 170 15.31 9.59 -6.23
C ASN A 170 14.34 9.38 -7.41
N LEU A 171 13.29 10.20 -7.54
CA LEU A 171 12.38 10.14 -8.69
C LEU A 171 13.15 10.38 -9.99
N ASP A 172 13.02 9.44 -10.91
CA ASP A 172 13.76 9.43 -12.18
C ASP A 172 12.79 9.37 -13.38
N PRO A 173 12.89 10.32 -14.33
CA PRO A 173 11.98 10.37 -15.49
C PRO A 173 12.10 9.17 -16.43
N GLN A 174 13.20 8.39 -16.40
CA GLN A 174 13.33 7.20 -17.26
C GLN A 174 12.58 6.00 -16.70
N SER A 175 12.66 5.77 -15.40
CA SER A 175 12.05 4.66 -14.69
C SER A 175 10.59 4.90 -14.30
N GLU A 176 10.24 6.16 -13.99
CA GLU A 176 8.90 6.59 -13.53
C GLU A 176 8.34 7.79 -14.34
N PRO A 177 8.25 7.67 -15.68
CA PRO A 177 7.90 8.79 -16.56
C PRO A 177 6.50 9.37 -16.31
N GLU A 178 5.52 8.54 -15.93
CA GLU A 178 4.14 8.99 -15.68
C GLU A 178 4.06 9.88 -14.43
N ILE A 179 4.72 9.46 -13.34
CA ILE A 179 4.77 10.22 -12.08
C ILE A 179 5.53 11.52 -12.31
N PHE A 180 6.69 11.48 -12.97
CA PHE A 180 7.47 12.68 -13.28
C PHE A 180 6.66 13.66 -14.15
N GLY A 181 5.97 13.16 -15.19
CA GLY A 181 5.11 13.97 -16.07
C GLY A 181 3.86 14.55 -15.39
N ALA A 182 3.45 13.97 -14.25
CA ALA A 182 2.37 14.50 -13.43
C ALA A 182 2.79 15.74 -12.59
N ILE A 183 4.08 16.00 -12.45
CA ILE A 183 4.62 17.14 -11.72
C ILE A 183 4.63 18.37 -12.64
N LYS A 184 3.50 19.08 -12.64
CA LYS A 184 3.26 20.32 -13.40
C LYS A 184 2.37 21.25 -12.59
N ARG A 185 1.97 22.41 -13.13
CA ARG A 185 1.04 23.33 -12.45
C ARG A 185 -0.15 22.55 -11.88
N ASP A 186 -0.58 22.92 -10.67
CA ASP A 186 -1.63 22.25 -9.88
C ASP A 186 -1.18 20.97 -9.14
N ALA A 187 0.05 20.49 -9.36
CA ALA A 187 0.74 19.63 -8.40
C ALA A 187 1.30 20.44 -7.22
N LEU A 188 1.48 19.80 -6.07
CA LEU A 188 2.02 20.39 -4.85
C LEU A 188 3.19 19.54 -4.36
N LEU A 189 4.41 20.08 -4.44
CA LEU A 189 5.62 19.46 -3.91
C LEU A 189 5.73 19.74 -2.40
N GLU A 190 6.13 18.74 -1.63
CA GLU A 190 6.28 18.82 -0.18
C GLU A 190 7.68 18.34 0.23
N ASN A 191 8.39 19.18 0.98
CA ASN A 191 9.72 18.93 1.54
C ASN A 191 10.85 18.62 0.54
N VAL A 192 10.64 18.79 -0.77
CA VAL A 192 11.73 18.70 -1.75
C VAL A 192 12.73 19.85 -1.57
N VAL A 193 13.96 19.63 -2.05
CA VAL A 193 14.96 20.69 -2.19
C VAL A 193 14.89 21.26 -3.60
N ILE A 194 14.93 22.58 -3.71
CA ILE A 194 14.91 23.31 -4.98
C ILE A 194 16.27 24.01 -5.09
N ASN A 195 16.97 23.76 -6.20
CA ASN A 195 18.25 24.38 -6.52
C ASN A 195 18.07 25.88 -6.85
N GLU A 196 19.18 26.62 -6.89
CA GLU A 196 19.17 28.05 -7.26
C GLU A 196 18.58 28.31 -8.65
N ASP A 197 18.68 27.35 -9.57
CA ASP A 197 18.11 27.43 -10.92
C ASP A 197 16.59 27.13 -10.97
N GLY A 198 15.96 26.91 -9.81
CA GLY A 198 14.53 26.62 -9.68
C GLY A 198 14.14 25.17 -9.97
N ARG A 199 15.10 24.28 -10.27
CA ARG A 199 14.83 22.85 -10.48
C ARG A 199 14.80 22.10 -9.16
N VAL A 200 13.93 21.10 -9.09
CA VAL A 200 13.88 20.18 -7.94
C VAL A 200 15.08 19.24 -7.98
N ASN A 201 15.77 19.10 -6.85
CA ASN A 201 16.80 18.09 -6.64
C ASN A 201 16.17 16.86 -5.97
N TYR A 202 15.70 15.90 -6.77
CA TYR A 202 15.05 14.68 -6.27
C TYR A 202 15.98 13.75 -5.51
N ALA A 203 17.30 13.87 -5.67
CA ALA A 203 18.29 13.07 -4.93
C ALA A 203 18.60 13.63 -3.53
N ASP A 204 18.14 14.85 -3.21
CA ASP A 204 18.46 15.50 -1.95
C ASP A 204 17.43 15.19 -0.85
N GLY A 205 17.81 14.29 0.04
CA GLY A 205 17.06 13.91 1.25
C GLY A 205 17.42 14.71 2.50
N SER A 206 18.17 15.82 2.40
CA SER A 206 18.70 16.56 3.56
C SER A 206 17.63 17.07 4.52
N LYS A 207 16.43 17.38 4.03
CA LYS A 207 15.25 17.67 4.85
C LYS A 207 14.60 16.39 5.37
N THR A 208 14.38 15.42 4.48
CA THR A 208 13.73 14.13 4.78
C THR A 208 13.84 13.19 3.57
N GLU A 209 13.92 11.88 3.81
CA GLU A 209 13.73 10.85 2.77
C GLU A 209 12.25 10.71 2.34
N ASN A 210 11.30 11.29 3.08
CA ASN A 210 9.87 11.28 2.75
C ASN A 210 9.46 12.54 1.98
N THR A 211 10.24 12.94 0.97
CA THR A 211 9.81 14.00 0.05
C THR A 211 8.63 13.52 -0.78
N ARG A 212 7.68 14.42 -1.07
CA ARG A 212 6.40 14.05 -1.68
C ARG A 212 5.95 15.03 -2.74
N VAL A 213 5.02 14.58 -3.57
CA VAL A 213 4.19 15.42 -4.43
C VAL A 213 2.74 14.94 -4.36
N SER A 214 1.79 15.85 -4.20
CA SER A 214 0.38 15.56 -4.48
C SER A 214 -0.01 16.12 -5.84
N TYR A 215 -0.78 15.36 -6.60
CA TYR A 215 -1.36 15.81 -7.87
C TYR A 215 -2.73 15.17 -8.09
N PRO A 216 -3.65 15.86 -8.77
CA PRO A 216 -4.94 15.28 -9.10
C PRO A 216 -4.75 14.14 -10.12
N ILE A 217 -5.59 13.11 -10.05
CA ILE A 217 -5.34 11.86 -10.78
C ILE A 217 -5.32 12.04 -12.31
N TYR A 218 -6.03 13.06 -12.81
CA TYR A 218 -6.03 13.43 -14.24
C TYR A 218 -4.67 13.94 -14.73
N HIS A 219 -3.68 14.17 -13.86
CA HIS A 219 -2.31 14.43 -14.28
C HIS A 219 -1.63 13.19 -14.88
N ILE A 220 -2.06 11.99 -14.46
CA ILE A 220 -1.69 10.72 -15.10
C ILE A 220 -2.59 10.53 -16.32
N ALA A 221 -2.00 10.53 -17.52
CA ALA A 221 -2.78 10.44 -18.76
C ALA A 221 -3.55 9.11 -18.86
N ASN A 222 -2.92 8.00 -18.44
CA ASN A 222 -3.44 6.65 -18.51
C ASN A 222 -4.17 6.24 -17.21
N HIS A 223 -5.15 7.03 -16.78
CA HIS A 223 -5.99 6.72 -15.61
C HIS A 223 -7.40 6.27 -16.02
N GLU A 224 -8.09 5.57 -15.11
CA GLU A 224 -9.48 5.21 -15.25
C GLU A 224 -10.36 6.34 -14.69
N SER A 225 -11.02 7.08 -15.58
CA SER A 225 -11.79 8.29 -15.25
C SER A 225 -12.92 8.06 -14.25
N SER A 226 -13.50 6.85 -14.20
CA SER A 226 -14.56 6.52 -13.24
C SER A 226 -14.04 6.28 -11.83
N LEU A 227 -12.71 6.16 -11.65
CA LEU A 227 -12.06 5.79 -10.39
C LEU A 227 -12.54 4.44 -9.85
N GLN A 228 -13.07 3.59 -10.73
CA GLN A 228 -13.74 2.35 -10.42
C GLN A 228 -13.28 1.24 -11.36
N GLY A 229 -13.37 0.00 -10.90
CA GLY A 229 -13.14 -1.19 -11.71
C GLY A 229 -14.06 -2.33 -11.26
N GLY A 230 -14.24 -3.33 -12.12
CA GLY A 230 -14.97 -4.54 -11.74
C GLY A 230 -14.25 -5.31 -10.63
N HIS A 231 -14.85 -6.42 -10.17
CA HIS A 231 -14.22 -7.29 -9.19
C HIS A 231 -12.81 -7.73 -9.64
N PRO A 232 -11.80 -7.70 -8.76
CA PRO A 232 -10.44 -8.04 -9.10
C PRO A 232 -10.34 -9.50 -9.53
N ARG A 233 -9.52 -9.76 -10.54
CA ARG A 233 -9.12 -11.11 -10.95
C ARG A 233 -7.84 -11.54 -10.25
N LYS A 234 -7.01 -10.58 -9.85
CA LYS A 234 -5.68 -10.79 -9.27
C LYS A 234 -5.49 -9.90 -8.05
N ILE A 235 -4.97 -10.49 -6.97
CA ILE A 235 -4.45 -9.77 -5.80
C ILE A 235 -2.96 -10.10 -5.67
N ILE A 236 -2.15 -9.06 -5.54
CA ILE A 236 -0.71 -9.17 -5.39
C ILE A 236 -0.31 -8.56 -4.05
N PHE A 237 0.33 -9.35 -3.20
CA PHE A 237 0.99 -8.88 -1.98
C PHE A 237 2.46 -8.64 -2.26
N LEU A 238 2.89 -7.39 -2.19
CA LEU A 238 4.28 -6.98 -2.37
C LEU A 238 4.98 -6.99 -1.03
N THR A 239 6.09 -7.72 -0.95
CA THR A 239 6.97 -7.76 0.22
C THR A 239 8.38 -7.39 -0.21
N ALA A 240 9.08 -6.55 0.57
CA ALA A 240 10.49 -6.30 0.38
C ALA A 240 11.28 -7.14 1.39
N ASP A 241 11.47 -8.42 1.09
CA ASP A 241 12.20 -9.34 1.96
C ASP A 241 13.71 -9.04 1.94
N ALA A 242 14.22 -8.41 3.00
CA ALA A 242 15.65 -8.14 3.17
C ALA A 242 16.42 -9.34 3.76
N PHE A 243 15.73 -10.40 4.16
CA PHE A 243 16.36 -11.65 4.57
C PHE A 243 16.75 -12.49 3.35
N GLY A 244 16.11 -12.27 2.20
CA GLY A 244 16.49 -12.85 0.91
C GLY A 244 16.10 -14.31 0.75
N VAL A 245 15.03 -14.74 1.42
CA VAL A 245 14.59 -16.13 1.49
C VAL A 245 13.24 -16.39 0.81
N LEU A 246 12.42 -15.36 0.63
CA LEU A 246 11.13 -15.48 -0.05
C LEU A 246 11.29 -15.56 -1.58
N PRO A 247 10.52 -16.44 -2.26
CA PRO A 247 10.53 -16.56 -3.72
C PRO A 247 10.18 -15.24 -4.44
N PRO A 248 10.67 -15.03 -5.68
CA PRO A 248 10.26 -13.89 -6.50
C PRO A 248 8.75 -13.75 -6.67
N VAL A 249 8.06 -14.89 -6.82
CA VAL A 249 6.60 -14.96 -6.93
C VAL A 249 6.11 -16.29 -6.38
N SER A 250 4.97 -16.28 -5.70
CA SER A 250 4.30 -17.47 -5.19
C SER A 250 2.79 -17.33 -5.36
N LYS A 251 2.12 -18.39 -5.82
CA LYS A 251 0.66 -18.49 -5.79
C LYS A 251 0.24 -18.96 -4.40
N LEU A 252 -0.68 -18.22 -3.78
CA LEU A 252 -1.17 -18.52 -2.44
C LEU A 252 -2.46 -19.32 -2.51
N THR A 253 -2.66 -20.23 -1.57
CA THR A 253 -4.03 -20.71 -1.26
C THR A 253 -4.84 -19.59 -0.62
N LYS A 254 -6.15 -19.77 -0.53
CA LYS A 254 -7.02 -18.83 0.20
C LYS A 254 -6.52 -18.64 1.63
N GLU A 255 -6.30 -19.70 2.38
CA GLU A 255 -5.88 -19.63 3.78
C GLU A 255 -4.50 -18.95 3.92
N GLN A 256 -3.58 -19.22 2.98
CA GLN A 256 -2.31 -18.50 2.92
C GLN A 256 -2.52 -17.01 2.63
N ALA A 257 -3.44 -16.64 1.73
CA ALA A 257 -3.75 -15.24 1.46
C ALA A 257 -4.18 -14.51 2.74
N MET A 258 -5.03 -15.12 3.57
CA MET A 258 -5.44 -14.53 4.84
C MET A 258 -4.27 -14.44 5.84
N TYR A 259 -3.46 -15.49 5.95
CA TYR A 259 -2.27 -15.50 6.79
C TYR A 259 -1.28 -14.37 6.41
N TYR A 260 -0.93 -14.25 5.13
CA TYR A 260 0.04 -13.24 4.66
C TYR A 260 -0.53 -11.83 4.62
N PHE A 261 -1.84 -11.67 4.39
CA PHE A 261 -2.53 -10.39 4.51
C PHE A 261 -2.48 -9.87 5.95
N MET A 262 -2.84 -10.71 6.92
CA MET A 262 -2.79 -10.35 8.33
C MET A 262 -1.36 -10.17 8.84
N SER A 263 -0.41 -10.94 8.33
CA SER A 263 1.01 -10.75 8.67
C SER A 263 1.53 -9.42 8.13
N GLY A 264 1.19 -9.07 6.90
CA GLY A 264 1.58 -7.82 6.25
C GLY A 264 3.10 -7.58 6.30
N TYR A 265 3.87 -8.63 5.98
CA TYR A 265 5.31 -8.65 6.14
C TYR A 265 6.05 -7.82 5.07
N THR A 266 6.99 -7.01 5.53
CA THR A 266 8.09 -6.44 4.74
C THR A 266 9.34 -6.38 5.62
N ALA A 267 10.50 -5.98 5.08
CA ALA A 267 11.64 -5.62 5.89
C ALA A 267 12.04 -4.15 5.72
N LYS A 268 12.59 -3.57 6.78
CA LYS A 268 13.32 -2.30 6.77
C LYS A 268 14.81 -2.59 6.61
N VAL A 269 15.52 -1.71 5.92
CA VAL A 269 16.97 -1.85 5.68
C VAL A 269 17.72 -0.61 6.18
N ALA A 270 19.04 -0.73 6.31
CA ALA A 270 19.89 0.38 6.73
C ALA A 270 19.76 1.57 5.76
N GLY A 271 19.64 2.79 6.30
CA GLY A 271 19.51 4.03 5.53
C GLY A 271 18.08 4.49 5.26
N THR A 272 17.05 3.66 5.48
CA THR A 272 15.64 4.09 5.33
C THR A 272 15.04 4.66 6.62
N GLU A 273 15.62 4.37 7.78
CA GLU A 273 15.23 4.91 9.09
C GLU A 273 16.45 5.08 10.02
N ARG A 274 16.41 6.06 10.93
CA ARG A 274 17.51 6.33 11.88
C ARG A 274 17.74 5.12 12.79
N GLY A 275 18.97 4.60 12.80
CA GLY A 275 19.42 3.58 13.77
C GLY A 275 19.35 2.12 13.29
N ILE A 276 18.95 1.85 12.05
CA ILE A 276 18.91 0.49 11.49
C ILE A 276 20.24 0.17 10.80
N THR A 277 20.94 -0.87 11.27
CA THR A 277 22.22 -1.36 10.69
C THR A 277 22.11 -2.73 10.03
N GLU A 278 21.09 -3.53 10.39
CA GLU A 278 20.80 -4.86 9.85
C GLU A 278 19.33 -4.94 9.40
N PRO A 279 18.95 -5.91 8.54
CA PRO A 279 17.54 -6.16 8.21
C PRO A 279 16.65 -6.32 9.43
N VAL A 280 15.58 -5.53 9.51
CA VAL A 280 14.57 -5.67 10.56
C VAL A 280 13.25 -6.06 9.91
N ALA A 281 12.74 -7.23 10.28
CA ALA A 281 11.40 -7.66 9.90
C ALA A 281 10.36 -6.66 10.44
N THR A 282 9.44 -6.25 9.59
CA THR A 282 8.32 -5.39 9.94
C THR A 282 7.03 -6.08 9.52
N PHE A 283 6.16 -6.30 10.48
CA PHE A 283 4.83 -6.87 10.26
C PHE A 283 3.83 -5.75 10.47
N SER A 284 3.11 -5.37 9.41
CA SER A 284 2.06 -4.36 9.48
C SER A 284 0.76 -4.97 9.00
N SER A 285 -0.07 -5.37 9.95
CA SER A 285 -1.39 -5.96 9.75
C SER A 285 -2.12 -5.38 8.53
N CYS A 286 -2.61 -6.24 7.64
CA CYS A 286 -3.35 -5.87 6.42
C CYS A 286 -2.57 -4.93 5.48
N PHE A 287 -1.24 -4.92 5.59
CA PHE A 287 -0.34 -3.95 4.95
C PHE A 287 -0.63 -2.49 5.30
N GLY A 288 -1.30 -2.21 6.42
CA GLY A 288 -1.80 -0.86 6.75
C GLY A 288 -2.14 -0.64 8.23
N GLU A 289 -1.45 -1.33 9.14
CA GLU A 289 -1.80 -1.39 10.58
C GLU A 289 -2.04 -0.03 11.25
N ALA A 290 -1.26 0.99 10.88
CA ALA A 290 -1.37 2.34 11.41
C ALA A 290 -2.73 3.01 11.15
N PHE A 291 -3.54 2.45 10.25
CA PHE A 291 -4.81 3.01 9.80
C PHE A 291 -6.00 2.11 10.10
N LEU A 292 -5.84 1.06 10.93
CA LEU A 292 -6.89 0.08 11.22
C LEU A 292 -7.51 0.33 12.61
N PRO A 293 -8.70 0.94 12.67
CA PRO A 293 -9.42 1.11 13.94
C PRO A 293 -10.12 -0.18 14.43
N LEU A 294 -10.35 -1.14 13.54
CA LEU A 294 -10.94 -2.45 13.86
C LEU A 294 -9.86 -3.53 13.94
N HIS A 295 -10.19 -4.67 14.56
CA HIS A 295 -9.28 -5.80 14.65
C HIS A 295 -8.93 -6.36 13.25
N PRO A 296 -7.67 -6.74 12.95
CA PRO A 296 -7.25 -7.23 11.64
C PRO A 296 -8.06 -8.41 11.08
N THR A 297 -8.63 -9.26 11.95
CA THR A 297 -9.47 -10.40 11.55
C THR A 297 -10.75 -9.96 10.83
N VAL A 298 -11.28 -8.75 11.11
CA VAL A 298 -12.46 -8.22 10.42
C VAL A 298 -12.18 -8.02 8.94
N TYR A 299 -11.06 -7.38 8.60
CA TYR A 299 -10.65 -7.15 7.22
C TYR A 299 -10.27 -8.45 6.52
N ALA A 300 -9.56 -9.35 7.22
CA ALA A 300 -9.15 -10.64 6.67
C ALA A 300 -10.36 -11.52 6.32
N LYS A 301 -11.40 -11.53 7.17
CA LYS A 301 -12.65 -12.23 6.90
C LYS A 301 -13.34 -11.69 5.65
N LEU A 302 -13.52 -10.37 5.56
CA LEU A 302 -14.12 -9.73 4.37
C LEU A 302 -13.32 -10.01 3.09
N LEU A 303 -11.99 -9.95 3.17
CA LEU A 303 -11.11 -10.31 2.07
C LEU A 303 -11.31 -11.76 1.63
N GLY A 304 -11.36 -12.70 2.57
CA GLY A 304 -11.56 -14.12 2.28
C GLY A 304 -12.92 -14.42 1.65
N GLU A 305 -13.99 -13.79 2.14
CA GLU A 305 -15.33 -13.90 1.57
C GLU A 305 -15.37 -13.36 0.13
N LYS A 306 -14.72 -12.22 -0.14
CA LYS A 306 -14.63 -11.64 -1.49
C LYS A 306 -13.75 -12.46 -2.43
N ILE A 307 -12.63 -13.01 -1.97
CA ILE A 307 -11.77 -13.92 -2.76
C ILE A 307 -12.56 -15.14 -3.22
N GLU A 308 -13.29 -15.78 -2.30
CA GLU A 308 -14.11 -16.96 -2.60
C GLU A 308 -15.24 -16.62 -3.57
N LYS A 309 -16.02 -15.57 -3.26
CA LYS A 309 -17.19 -15.17 -4.06
C LYS A 309 -16.83 -14.84 -5.51
N HIS A 310 -15.66 -14.26 -5.74
CA HIS A 310 -15.24 -13.77 -7.05
C HIS A 310 -14.13 -14.61 -7.71
N ASN A 311 -13.74 -15.73 -7.09
CA ASN A 311 -12.70 -16.65 -7.55
C ASN A 311 -11.40 -15.91 -7.94
N VAL A 312 -10.84 -15.18 -6.98
CA VAL A 312 -9.69 -14.29 -7.19
C VAL A 312 -8.38 -15.03 -6.92
N ASP A 313 -7.44 -15.00 -7.86
CA ASP A 313 -6.11 -15.55 -7.63
C ASP A 313 -5.27 -14.58 -6.78
N VAL A 314 -4.59 -15.09 -5.77
CA VAL A 314 -3.72 -14.30 -4.88
C VAL A 314 -2.27 -14.73 -5.01
N TYR A 315 -1.36 -13.76 -5.08
CA TYR A 315 0.07 -13.98 -5.22
C TYR A 315 0.86 -13.18 -4.17
N LEU A 316 1.98 -13.75 -3.72
CA LEU A 316 3.00 -13.06 -2.95
C LEU A 316 4.20 -12.81 -3.88
N VAL A 317 4.67 -11.56 -3.94
CA VAL A 317 5.77 -11.14 -4.83
C VAL A 317 6.86 -10.47 -4.01
N ASN A 318 8.07 -11.03 -4.06
CA ASN A 318 9.24 -10.46 -3.41
C ASN A 318 9.88 -9.39 -4.31
N THR A 319 9.87 -8.15 -3.82
CA THR A 319 10.50 -6.95 -4.42
C THR A 319 11.76 -6.52 -3.66
N GLY A 320 12.15 -7.30 -2.66
CA GLY A 320 13.31 -7.13 -1.80
C GLY A 320 14.54 -7.80 -2.38
N TRP A 321 15.21 -8.63 -1.61
CA TRP A 321 16.52 -9.21 -1.92
C TRP A 321 16.44 -10.69 -2.27
N THR A 322 17.49 -11.17 -2.94
CA THR A 322 17.78 -12.58 -3.18
C THR A 322 19.29 -12.80 -3.21
N GLY A 323 19.75 -14.05 -3.17
CA GLY A 323 21.18 -14.41 -3.14
C GLY A 323 21.90 -14.17 -1.81
N GLY A 324 21.16 -13.77 -0.78
CA GLY A 324 21.68 -13.43 0.54
C GLY A 324 20.79 -12.39 1.23
N GLN A 325 20.99 -12.19 2.52
CA GLN A 325 20.44 -11.06 3.26
C GLN A 325 20.97 -9.72 2.69
N TYR A 326 20.30 -8.61 2.99
CA TYR A 326 20.82 -7.27 2.71
C TYR A 326 22.31 -7.14 3.14
N GLY A 327 23.11 -6.49 2.31
CA GLY A 327 24.56 -6.36 2.49
C GLY A 327 25.38 -7.47 1.83
N VAL A 328 24.80 -8.66 1.61
CA VAL A 328 25.42 -9.77 0.85
C VAL A 328 24.68 -10.03 -0.46
N GLY A 329 23.35 -10.18 -0.36
CA GLY A 329 22.48 -10.40 -1.50
C GLY A 329 22.24 -9.13 -2.32
N LYS A 330 21.52 -9.29 -3.42
CA LYS A 330 21.15 -8.19 -4.32
C LYS A 330 19.65 -8.00 -4.34
N ARG A 331 19.22 -6.75 -4.47
CA ARG A 331 17.80 -6.45 -4.67
C ARG A 331 17.33 -7.09 -5.98
N MET A 332 16.12 -7.64 -5.98
CA MET A 332 15.44 -8.16 -7.15
C MET A 332 15.43 -7.10 -8.24
N SER A 333 15.87 -7.48 -9.45
CA SER A 333 15.87 -6.54 -10.57
C SER A 333 14.44 -6.15 -10.93
N ILE A 334 14.22 -4.86 -11.22
CA ILE A 334 12.90 -4.37 -11.63
C ILE A 334 12.38 -5.10 -12.88
N LYS A 335 13.29 -5.56 -13.76
CA LYS A 335 12.96 -6.36 -14.94
C LYS A 335 12.35 -7.71 -14.54
N ALA A 336 12.97 -8.43 -13.60
CA ALA A 336 12.44 -9.70 -13.11
C ALA A 336 11.11 -9.53 -12.38
N THR A 337 10.98 -8.51 -11.52
CA THR A 337 9.71 -8.20 -10.85
C THR A 337 8.60 -7.88 -11.85
N ARG A 338 8.87 -7.03 -12.86
CA ARG A 338 7.89 -6.74 -13.92
C ARG A 338 7.52 -7.99 -14.73
N ALA A 339 8.46 -8.89 -15.00
CA ALA A 339 8.16 -10.16 -15.67
C ALA A 339 7.21 -11.04 -14.82
N CYS A 340 7.46 -11.15 -13.50
CA CYS A 340 6.53 -11.83 -12.58
C CYS A 340 5.13 -11.19 -12.58
N ILE A 341 5.06 -9.85 -12.49
CA ILE A 341 3.79 -9.12 -12.48
C ILE A 341 3.06 -9.30 -13.81
N ASN A 342 3.74 -9.17 -14.95
CA ASN A 342 3.13 -9.37 -16.26
C ASN A 342 2.55 -10.77 -16.37
N ALA A 343 3.29 -11.80 -15.95
CA ALA A 343 2.82 -13.18 -16.02
C ALA A 343 1.59 -13.45 -15.12
N ILE A 344 1.46 -12.72 -14.01
CA ILE A 344 0.25 -12.74 -13.16
C ILE A 344 -0.92 -12.09 -13.89
N LEU A 345 -0.69 -10.90 -14.45
CA LEU A 345 -1.74 -10.06 -15.04
C LEU A 345 -2.27 -10.62 -16.37
N ASP A 346 -1.39 -11.15 -17.23
CA ASP A 346 -1.78 -11.81 -18.49
C ASP A 346 -2.20 -13.28 -18.29
N GLY A 347 -2.03 -13.82 -17.08
CA GLY A 347 -2.43 -15.17 -16.71
C GLY A 347 -1.52 -16.29 -17.19
N SER A 348 -0.43 -15.98 -17.91
CA SER A 348 0.54 -16.97 -18.40
C SER A 348 1.19 -17.79 -17.29
N ILE A 349 1.29 -17.23 -16.07
CA ILE A 349 1.79 -17.94 -14.88
C ILE A 349 0.97 -19.20 -14.55
N ASN A 350 -0.31 -19.25 -14.95
CA ASN A 350 -1.17 -20.41 -14.69
C ASN A 350 -0.79 -21.64 -15.54
N ASN A 351 0.03 -21.48 -16.58
CA ASN A 351 0.54 -22.58 -17.39
C ASN A 351 1.82 -23.21 -16.81
N ALA A 352 2.41 -22.59 -15.78
CA ALA A 352 3.61 -23.11 -15.14
C ALA A 352 3.30 -24.33 -14.26
N THR A 353 4.28 -25.22 -14.12
CA THR A 353 4.27 -26.22 -13.06
C THR A 353 4.72 -25.56 -11.76
N PHE A 354 4.07 -25.89 -10.64
CA PHE A 354 4.37 -25.31 -9.34
C PHE A 354 4.95 -26.34 -8.39
N GLU A 355 5.92 -25.91 -7.59
CA GLU A 355 6.50 -26.68 -6.50
C GLU A 355 6.31 -25.96 -5.17
N LYS A 356 6.19 -26.71 -4.07
CA LYS A 356 6.04 -26.13 -2.73
C LYS A 356 7.40 -25.88 -2.10
N THR A 357 7.61 -24.68 -1.56
CA THR A 357 8.81 -24.38 -0.78
C THR A 357 8.83 -25.16 0.55
N PRO A 358 10.02 -25.52 1.07
CA PRO A 358 10.14 -26.02 2.43
C PRO A 358 9.72 -24.93 3.44
N ILE A 359 9.28 -25.36 4.63
CA ILE A 359 8.87 -24.53 5.78
C ILE A 359 7.63 -23.67 5.50
N PHE A 360 7.69 -22.74 4.54
CA PHE A 360 6.60 -21.81 4.21
C PHE A 360 5.48 -22.45 3.36
N GLY A 361 5.76 -23.55 2.65
CA GLY A 361 4.75 -24.23 1.83
C GLY A 361 4.18 -23.38 0.69
N LEU A 362 4.92 -22.38 0.20
CA LEU A 362 4.50 -21.47 -0.86
C LEU A 362 4.57 -22.19 -2.21
N SER A 363 3.57 -22.00 -3.07
CA SER A 363 3.57 -22.60 -4.42
C SER A 363 4.32 -21.69 -5.40
N VAL A 364 5.48 -22.12 -5.87
CA VAL A 364 6.40 -21.35 -6.71
C VAL A 364 6.47 -21.95 -8.11
N PRO A 365 6.40 -21.17 -9.20
CA PRO A 365 6.54 -21.70 -10.54
C PRO A 365 7.98 -22.21 -10.77
N THR A 366 8.13 -23.34 -11.46
CA THR A 366 9.45 -23.92 -11.79
C THR A 366 10.14 -23.19 -12.94
N VAL A 367 9.35 -22.64 -13.86
CA VAL A 367 9.79 -21.82 -14.98
C VAL A 367 8.78 -20.70 -15.18
N LEU A 368 9.26 -19.50 -15.49
CA LEU A 368 8.43 -18.36 -15.84
C LEU A 368 9.13 -17.56 -16.94
N GLU A 369 8.42 -17.29 -18.04
CA GLU A 369 9.01 -16.57 -19.18
C GLU A 369 9.53 -15.19 -18.75
N GLY A 370 10.72 -14.83 -19.22
CA GLY A 370 11.37 -13.55 -18.88
C GLY A 370 11.99 -13.49 -17.48
N VAL A 371 11.90 -14.57 -16.68
CA VAL A 371 12.56 -14.71 -15.37
C VAL A 371 13.57 -15.86 -15.42
N ASP A 372 14.76 -15.64 -14.89
CA ASP A 372 15.74 -16.72 -14.75
C ASP A 372 15.21 -17.80 -13.79
N SER A 373 15.08 -19.04 -14.27
CA SER A 373 14.59 -20.16 -13.44
C SER A 373 15.49 -20.39 -12.21
N HIS A 374 16.76 -20.00 -12.27
CA HIS A 374 17.67 -20.07 -11.13
C HIS A 374 17.19 -19.20 -9.96
N ILE A 375 16.57 -18.04 -10.20
CA ILE A 375 16.13 -17.14 -9.12
C ILE A 375 14.76 -17.50 -8.54
N LEU A 376 13.95 -18.29 -9.27
CA LEU A 376 12.60 -18.69 -8.82
C LEU A 376 12.65 -19.49 -7.52
N ASN A 377 13.69 -20.31 -7.34
CA ASN A 377 14.00 -20.92 -6.04
C ASN A 377 15.12 -20.11 -5.36
N PRO A 378 14.83 -19.29 -4.33
CA PRO A 378 15.82 -18.45 -3.67
C PRO A 378 17.03 -19.22 -3.15
N ARG A 379 16.84 -20.47 -2.71
CA ARG A 379 17.93 -21.32 -2.24
C ARG A 379 19.03 -21.48 -3.29
N ASN A 380 18.69 -21.49 -4.58
CA ASN A 380 19.65 -21.64 -5.67
C ASN A 380 20.61 -20.46 -5.78
N THR A 381 20.14 -19.24 -5.47
CA THR A 381 20.91 -18.00 -5.58
C THR A 381 21.93 -17.80 -4.45
N TRP A 382 21.77 -18.49 -3.32
CA TRP A 382 22.69 -18.36 -2.18
C TRP A 382 23.94 -19.20 -2.37
N GLU A 383 25.13 -18.62 -2.19
CA GLU A 383 26.38 -19.40 -2.22
C GLU A 383 26.43 -20.42 -1.07
N ASN A 384 26.10 -19.99 0.16
CA ASN A 384 26.05 -20.85 1.33
C ASN A 384 24.60 -21.33 1.60
N LYS A 385 24.30 -22.56 1.18
CA LYS A 385 22.97 -23.16 1.34
C LYS A 385 22.58 -23.39 2.81
N SER A 386 23.53 -23.70 3.68
CA SER A 386 23.25 -23.87 5.11
C SER A 386 22.88 -22.55 5.77
N ARG A 387 23.49 -21.43 5.34
CA ARG A 387 23.11 -20.09 5.80
C ARG A 387 21.70 -19.72 5.32
N PHE A 388 21.35 -20.05 4.07
CA PHE A 388 19.97 -19.91 3.58
C PHE A 388 18.99 -20.69 4.47
N ASP A 389 19.26 -21.97 4.74
CA ASP A 389 18.37 -22.83 5.53
C ASP A 389 18.20 -22.30 6.97
N ALA A 390 19.26 -21.71 7.57
CA ALA A 390 19.20 -21.06 8.88
C ALA A 390 18.36 -19.77 8.85
N THR A 391 18.60 -18.87 7.88
CA THR A 391 17.83 -17.63 7.72
C THR A 391 16.36 -17.89 7.39
N LEU A 392 16.07 -18.93 6.61
CA LEU A 392 14.70 -19.36 6.31
C LEU A 392 13.95 -19.76 7.60
N LYS A 393 14.61 -20.50 8.50
CA LYS A 393 14.04 -20.88 9.79
C LYS A 393 13.86 -19.68 10.73
N GLU A 394 14.83 -18.77 10.73
CA GLU A 394 14.76 -17.53 11.51
C GLU A 394 13.53 -16.70 11.10
N LEU A 395 13.37 -16.43 9.80
CA LEU A 395 12.23 -15.67 9.31
C LEU A 395 10.91 -16.39 9.60
N ALA A 396 10.86 -17.71 9.43
CA ALA A 396 9.68 -18.51 9.78
C ALA A 396 9.30 -18.38 11.27
N GLY A 397 10.28 -18.40 12.16
CA GLY A 397 10.07 -18.17 13.59
C GLY A 397 9.47 -16.79 13.88
N MET A 398 9.96 -15.73 13.19
CA MET A 398 9.41 -14.38 13.32
C MET A 398 7.94 -14.31 12.86
N PHE A 399 7.59 -14.97 11.75
CA PHE A 399 6.21 -15.08 11.27
C PHE A 399 5.29 -15.79 12.28
N ILE A 400 5.73 -16.94 12.81
CA ILE A 400 4.98 -17.70 13.82
C ILE A 400 4.75 -16.85 15.07
N GLU A 401 5.79 -16.18 15.58
CA GLU A 401 5.68 -15.34 16.77
C GLU A 401 4.73 -14.16 16.55
N ASN A 402 4.90 -13.42 15.45
CA ASN A 402 4.03 -12.30 15.12
C ASN A 402 2.56 -12.73 15.00
N PHE A 403 2.29 -13.92 14.45
CA PHE A 403 0.91 -14.32 14.16
C PHE A 403 0.09 -14.66 15.41
N LYS A 404 0.73 -14.97 16.54
CA LYS A 404 0.04 -15.33 17.80
C LYS A 404 -0.98 -14.26 18.24
N LYS A 405 -0.69 -12.98 17.99
CA LYS A 405 -1.56 -11.86 18.40
C LYS A 405 -2.89 -11.79 17.64
N TYR A 406 -3.04 -12.56 16.55
CA TYR A 406 -4.24 -12.55 15.73
C TYR A 406 -5.17 -13.74 15.95
N ILE A 407 -4.73 -14.75 16.71
CA ILE A 407 -5.48 -15.98 16.92
C ILE A 407 -6.67 -15.66 17.83
N THR A 408 -7.88 -15.88 17.33
CA THR A 408 -9.11 -15.80 18.12
C THR A 408 -9.89 -17.12 17.98
N PRO A 409 -10.83 -17.43 18.90
CA PRO A 409 -11.67 -18.62 18.78
C PRO A 409 -12.43 -18.71 17.44
N GLU A 410 -12.75 -17.56 16.85
CA GLU A 410 -13.51 -17.44 15.61
C GLU A 410 -12.63 -17.38 14.34
N SER A 411 -11.32 -17.19 14.48
CA SER A 411 -10.40 -17.00 13.35
C SER A 411 -8.98 -17.44 13.70
N ASP A 412 -8.57 -18.58 13.13
CA ASP A 412 -7.19 -19.09 13.21
C ASP A 412 -6.67 -19.53 11.84
N TYR A 413 -5.78 -18.72 11.26
CA TYR A 413 -5.07 -19.04 10.02
C TYR A 413 -3.63 -19.51 10.25
N SER A 414 -3.21 -19.76 11.50
CA SER A 414 -1.83 -20.15 11.83
C SER A 414 -1.38 -21.41 11.09
N GLY A 415 -2.30 -22.35 10.82
CA GLY A 415 -2.02 -23.58 10.07
C GLY A 415 -1.63 -23.37 8.60
N ALA A 416 -1.87 -22.17 8.04
CA ALA A 416 -1.48 -21.77 6.70
C ALA A 416 -0.15 -21.01 6.64
N GLY A 417 0.44 -20.70 7.80
CA GLY A 417 1.76 -20.09 7.93
C GLY A 417 2.91 -21.09 7.78
N PRO A 418 4.16 -20.63 7.98
CA PRO A 418 5.32 -21.49 7.98
C PRO A 418 5.31 -22.50 9.14
N LYS A 419 5.96 -23.66 8.91
CA LYS A 419 6.05 -24.77 9.86
C LYS A 419 7.52 -25.15 10.10
N LEU A 420 7.96 -25.04 11.36
CA LEU A 420 9.32 -25.34 11.81
C LEU A 420 9.47 -26.76 12.36
#